data_AF-A0A0X3TFN2-F1
#
_entry.id   AF-A0A0X3TFN2-F1
#
_cell.length_a   1.000
_cell.length_b   1.000
_cell.length_c   1.000
_cell.angle_alpha   90.00
_cell.angle_beta   90.00
_cell.angle_gamma   90.00
#
_symmetry.space_group_name_H-M   'P 1'
#
loop_
_entity.id
_entity.type
_entity.pdbx_description
1 polymer ?
#
loop_
_entity_poly.entity_id
_entity_poly.type
_entity_poly.pdbx_seq_one_letter_code
_entity_poly.pdbx_strand_id
1 'polypeptide(L)' 'MDDKTQQALAKLPDILKKDLNQNLCMCNEVPKIDVIRAIAAGADTREKVQQITYASDGNGCCRRQVARLIECIHEDRC' A
#
# COMPACT_ATOMS: atom_id res chain seq x y z
N MET A 1 -15.65 -5.27 -1.94
CA MET A 1 -14.18 -5.27 -1.82
C MET A 1 -13.69 -6.43 -2.65
N ASP A 2 -12.72 -6.20 -3.52
CA ASP A 2 -12.26 -7.17 -4.51
C ASP A 2 -11.52 -8.34 -3.86
N ASP A 3 -11.69 -9.54 -4.39
CA ASP A 3 -11.10 -10.79 -3.87
C ASP A 3 -9.58 -10.68 -3.66
N LYS A 4 -8.88 -10.05 -4.61
CA LYS A 4 -7.43 -9.80 -4.54
C LYS A 4 -7.02 -8.90 -3.37
N THR A 5 -7.84 -7.91 -3.03
CA THR A 5 -7.54 -6.99 -1.92
C THR A 5 -7.66 -7.72 -0.58
N GLN A 6 -8.64 -8.62 -0.45
CA GLN A 6 -8.80 -9.42 0.77
C GLN A 6 -7.62 -10.38 0.98
N GLN A 7 -7.14 -11.02 -0.09
CA GLN A 7 -5.94 -11.86 -0.04
C GLN A 7 -4.69 -11.04 0.36
N ALA A 8 -4.52 -9.85 -0.22
CA ALA A 8 -3.42 -8.96 0.15
C ALA A 8 -3.50 -8.53 1.63
N LEU A 9 -4.69 -8.19 2.11
CA LEU A 9 -4.91 -7.87 3.53
C LEU A 9 -4.61 -9.07 4.45
N ALA A 10 -4.89 -10.30 4.02
CA ALA A 10 -4.61 -11.50 4.81
C ALA A 10 -3.10 -11.72 5.04
N LYS A 11 -2.25 -11.30 4.08
CA LYS A 11 -0.78 -11.36 4.19
C LYS A 11 -0.18 -10.29 5.11
N LEU A 12 -0.92 -9.23 5.42
CA LEU A 12 -0.40 -8.16 6.25
C LEU A 12 -0.40 -8.57 7.74
N PRO A 13 0.59 -8.13 8.54
CA PRO A 13 0.51 -8.19 9.98
C PRO A 13 -0.56 -7.22 10.51
N ASP A 14 -1.17 -7.51 11.66
CA ASP A 14 -2.30 -6.74 12.20
C ASP A 14 -1.97 -5.26 12.43
N ILE A 15 -0.71 -4.94 12.77
CA ILE A 15 -0.22 -3.56 12.89
C ILE A 15 -0.41 -2.77 11.59
N LEU A 16 -0.24 -3.41 10.42
CA LEU A 16 -0.42 -2.80 9.11
C LEU A 16 -1.86 -2.86 8.61
N LYS A 17 -2.78 -3.56 9.29
CA LYS A 17 -4.22 -3.54 8.99
C LYS A 17 -4.97 -2.40 9.68
N LYS A 18 -4.33 -1.65 10.58
CA LYS A 18 -4.94 -0.48 11.21
C LYS A 18 -5.09 0.67 10.21
N ASP A 19 -6.15 1.46 10.42
CA ASP A 19 -6.42 2.74 9.74
C ASP A 19 -6.44 2.65 8.20
N LEU A 20 -7.00 1.57 7.65
CA LEU A 20 -7.04 1.33 6.19
C LEU A 20 -7.70 2.48 5.39
N ASN A 21 -8.71 3.11 5.98
CA ASN A 21 -9.45 4.20 5.34
C ASN A 21 -8.83 5.59 5.63
N GLN A 22 -7.77 5.66 6.43
CA GLN A 22 -7.05 6.91 6.67
C GLN A 22 -5.98 7.14 5.60
N ASN A 23 -5.64 8.40 5.41
CA ASN A 23 -4.62 8.82 4.46
C ASN A 23 -3.24 8.30 4.87
N LEU A 24 -2.68 7.46 4.02
CA LEU A 24 -1.30 7.02 4.11
C LEU A 24 -0.36 8.11 3.61
N CYS A 25 -0.74 8.76 2.50
CA CYS A 25 -0.01 9.87 1.92
C CYS A 25 -0.81 11.15 2.11
N MET A 26 -0.31 12.06 2.95
CA MET A 26 -0.96 13.36 3.17
C MET A 26 -0.73 14.35 2.02
N CYS A 27 0.30 14.15 1.18
CA CYS A 27 0.59 15.07 0.07
C CYS A 27 -0.52 15.06 -0.99
N ASN A 28 -1.00 13.87 -1.32
CA ASN A 28 -1.99 13.63 -2.37
C ASN A 28 -3.27 12.98 -1.81
N GLU A 29 -3.46 13.06 -0.50
CA GLU A 29 -4.63 12.52 0.22
C GLU A 29 -4.97 11.06 -0.14
N VAL A 30 -3.93 10.23 -0.26
CA VAL A 30 -4.09 8.84 -0.71
C VAL A 30 -4.37 7.94 0.50
N PRO A 31 -5.55 7.28 0.57
CA PRO A 31 -5.85 6.37 1.65
C PRO A 31 -5.03 5.08 1.54
N LYS A 32 -4.76 4.48 2.68
CA LYS A 32 -3.92 3.27 2.76
C LYS A 32 -4.50 2.10 1.95
N ILE A 33 -5.82 1.97 1.93
CA ILE A 33 -6.51 0.90 1.17
C ILE A 33 -6.26 1.00 -0.33
N ASP A 34 -6.12 2.20 -0.90
CA ASP A 34 -5.89 2.37 -2.33
C ASP A 34 -4.47 1.99 -2.73
N VAL A 35 -3.50 2.23 -1.84
CA VAL A 35 -2.15 1.70 -2.00
C VAL A 35 -2.15 0.17 -1.95
N ILE A 36 -2.86 -0.45 -0.99
CA ILE A 36 -2.97 -1.91 -0.90
C ILE A 36 -3.64 -2.49 -2.14
N ARG A 37 -4.69 -1.85 -2.66
CA ARG A 37 -5.35 -2.26 -3.92
C ARG A 37 -4.39 -2.21 -5.10
N ALA A 38 -3.60 -1.14 -5.24
CA ALA A 38 -2.61 -1.03 -6.31
C ALA A 38 -1.57 -2.15 -6.22
N ILE A 39 -1.08 -2.45 -5.01
CA ILE A 39 -0.13 -3.54 -4.77
C ILE A 39 -0.77 -4.89 -5.12
N ALA A 40 -2.01 -5.14 -4.67
CA ALA A 40 -2.79 -6.34 -4.98
C ALA A 40 -3.10 -6.49 -6.48
N ALA A 41 -3.14 -5.38 -7.22
CA ALA A 41 -3.29 -5.37 -8.67
C ALA A 41 -1.97 -5.66 -9.43
N GLY A 42 -0.83 -5.76 -8.72
CA GLY A 42 0.47 -6.11 -9.30
C GLY A 42 1.51 -4.98 -9.26
N ALA A 43 1.27 -3.90 -8.51
CA ALA A 43 2.30 -2.89 -8.25
C ALA A 43 3.31 -3.42 -7.22
N ASP A 44 4.38 -4.04 -7.71
CA ASP A 44 5.47 -4.66 -6.95
C ASP A 44 6.66 -3.71 -6.66
N THR A 45 6.64 -2.49 -7.21
CA THR A 45 7.64 -1.46 -6.94
C THR A 45 6.99 -0.17 -6.48
N ARG A 46 7.75 0.63 -5.75
CA ARG A 46 7.31 1.95 -5.29
C ARG A 46 6.95 2.85 -6.47
N GLU A 47 7.69 2.75 -7.56
CA GLU A 47 7.48 3.52 -8.78
C GLU A 47 6.14 3.14 -9.45
N LYS A 48 5.79 1.86 -9.50
CA LYS A 48 4.46 1.43 -10.00
C LYS A 48 3.33 1.90 -9.10
N VAL A 49 3.50 1.78 -7.77
CA VAL A 49 2.52 2.29 -6.81
C VAL A 49 2.32 3.80 -6.98
N GLN A 50 3.41 4.56 -7.14
CA GLN A 50 3.38 5.99 -7.38
C GLN A 50 2.65 6.35 -8.68
N GLN A 51 2.91 5.63 -9.78
CA GLN A 51 2.22 5.88 -11.05
C GLN A 51 0.71 5.64 -10.98
N ILE A 52 0.27 4.68 -10.18
CA ILE A 52 -1.16 4.31 -10.07
C ILE A 52 -1.90 5.21 -9.05
N THR A 53 -1.25 5.53 -7.93
CA THR A 53 -1.93 6.14 -6.77
C THR A 53 -1.45 7.54 -6.43
N TYR A 54 -0.37 8.01 -7.06
CA TYR A 54 0.36 9.24 -6.69
C TYR A 54 0.95 9.24 -5.28
N ALA A 55 0.88 8.13 -4.53
CA ALA A 55 1.58 8.00 -3.26
C ALA A 55 3.10 8.05 -3.48
N SER A 56 3.85 8.61 -2.53
CA SER A 56 5.32 8.78 -2.57
C SER A 56 5.87 9.83 -3.56
N ASP A 57 5.02 10.54 -4.31
CA ASP A 57 5.40 11.56 -5.28
C ASP A 57 5.82 12.91 -4.64
N GLY A 58 5.29 13.21 -3.45
CA GLY A 58 5.61 14.44 -2.71
C GLY A 58 6.82 14.32 -1.78
N ASN A 59 6.67 14.82 -0.55
CA ASN A 59 7.74 14.89 0.46
C ASN A 59 8.35 13.52 0.88
N GLY A 60 7.68 12.42 0.51
CA GLY A 60 8.19 11.07 0.74
C GLY A 60 7.97 10.50 2.14
N CYS A 61 7.22 11.14 3.04
CA CYS A 61 6.97 10.62 4.40
C CYS A 61 6.34 9.21 4.41
N CYS A 62 5.51 8.91 3.40
CA CYS A 62 4.85 7.61 3.27
C CYS A 62 5.73 6.51 2.64
N ARG A 63 6.92 6.83 2.08
CA ARG A 63 7.74 5.89 1.28
C ARG A 63 8.08 4.61 2.03
N ARG A 64 8.46 4.73 3.31
CA ARG A 64 8.82 3.59 4.15
C ARG A 64 7.63 2.65 4.38
N GLN A 65 6.44 3.22 4.57
CA GLN A 65 5.24 2.41 4.81
C GLN A 65 4.74 1.77 3.51
N VAL A 66 4.84 2.46 2.36
CA VAL A 66 4.57 1.87 1.05
C VAL A 66 5.50 0.70 0.76
N ALA A 67 6.82 0.85 0.96
CA ALA A 67 7.78 -0.23 0.80
C ALA A 67 7.44 -1.44 1.68
N ARG A 68 7.08 -1.20 2.94
CA ARG A 68 6.70 -2.28 3.87
C ARG A 68 5.42 -3.02 3.45
N LEU A 69 4.44 -2.31 2.89
CA LEU A 69 3.23 -2.93 2.34
C LEU A 69 3.57 -3.81 1.12
N ILE A 70 4.45 -3.34 0.24
CA ILE A 70 4.94 -4.11 -0.91
C ILE A 70 5.64 -5.39 -0.44
N GLU A 71 6.59 -5.27 0.49
CA GLU A 71 7.33 -6.41 1.07
C GLU A 71 6.40 -7.49 1.65
N CYS A 72 5.45 -7.11 2.52
CA CYS A 72 4.56 -8.10 3.12
C CYS A 72 3.58 -8.74 2.10
N ILE A 73 3.16 -8.03 1.05
CA ILE A 73 2.16 -8.55 0.10
C ILE A 73 2.80 -9.44 -0.98
N HIS A 74 3.99 -9.07 -1.48
CA HIS A 74 4.64 -9.75 -2.60
C HIS A 74 5.74 -10.73 -2.19
N GLU A 75 6.50 -10.44 -1.14
CA GLU A 75 7.70 -11.25 -0.83
C GLU A 75 7.45 -12.35 0.19
N ASP A 76 6.21 -12.52 0.67
CA ASP A 76 5.83 -13.48 1.74
C ASP A 76 6.80 -13.43 2.94
N ARG A 77 7.37 -12.25 3.22
CA ARG A 77 8.30 -11.97 4.33
C ARG A 77 7.61 -11.19 5.46
N CYS A 78 6.41 -11.64 5.81
CA CYS A 78 5.66 -11.33 7.03
C CYS A 78 4.90 -12.61 7.39
#